data_AF-A0A7W5XYK0-F1
#
_entry.id   AF-A0A7W5XYK0-F1
#
_cell.length_a   1.000
_cell.length_b   1.000
_cell.length_c   1.000
_cell.angle_alpha   90.00
_cell.angle_beta   90.00
_cell.angle_gamma   90.00
#
_symmetry.space_group_name_H-M   'P 1'
#
loop_
_entity.id
_entity.type
_entity.pdbx_description
1 polymer ?
#
loop_
_entity_poly.entity_id
_entity_poly.type
_entity_poly.pdbx_seq_one_letter_code
_entity_poly.pdbx_strand_id
1 'polypeptide(L)'
;MSRSTLASMSAERREAVMRALASMLQYSAGVAKLQQDPLWKEMDVLAAELLQNADAIAQEISETAETAIGQAIRLLSEYEISHPSTNFSYH
;
A
#
# COMPACT_ATOMS: atom_id res chain seq x y z
N MET A 1 18.46 -16.39 -2.45
CA MET A 1 17.22 -16.11 -1.70
C MET A 1 17.38 -14.76 -1.04
N SER A 2 16.75 -13.72 -1.58
CA SER A 2 16.79 -12.39 -0.95
C SER A 2 16.04 -12.50 0.36
N ARG A 3 16.75 -12.32 1.48
CA ARG A 3 16.12 -12.11 2.79
C ARG A 3 15.14 -10.96 2.61
N SER A 4 13.85 -11.24 2.76
CA SER A 4 12.79 -10.23 2.67
C SER A 4 13.18 -9.01 3.49
N THR A 5 13.18 -7.83 2.87
CA THR A 5 13.56 -6.57 3.52
C THR A 5 12.73 -6.33 4.78
N LEU A 6 11.50 -6.86 4.84
CA LEU A 6 10.62 -6.82 6.01
C LEU A 6 11.11 -7.71 7.16
N ALA A 7 11.63 -8.90 6.85
CA ALA A 7 12.21 -9.79 7.86
C ALA A 7 13.46 -9.19 8.53
N SER A 8 14.10 -8.20 7.89
CA SER A 8 15.24 -7.47 8.45
C SER A 8 14.84 -6.27 9.33
N MET A 9 13.57 -5.84 9.27
CA MET A 9 13.04 -4.70 10.03
C MET A 9 12.54 -5.14 11.42
N SER A 10 12.57 -4.21 12.39
CA SER A 10 11.85 -4.40 13.66
C SER A 10 10.34 -4.41 13.44
N ALA A 11 9.59 -5.03 14.35
CA ALA A 11 8.13 -5.05 14.29
C ALA A 11 7.54 -3.63 14.22
N GLU A 12 8.02 -2.71 15.05
CA GLU A 12 7.60 -1.29 15.03
C GLU A 12 7.83 -0.63 13.66
N ARG A 13 8.98 -0.90 13.03
CA ARG A 13 9.30 -0.35 11.70
C ARG A 13 8.39 -0.97 10.62
N ARG A 14 8.09 -2.26 10.71
CA ARG A 14 7.15 -2.94 9.81
C ARG A 14 5.75 -2.35 9.93
N GLU A 15 5.26 -2.17 11.15
CA GLU A 15 3.97 -1.57 11.43
C GLU A 15 3.87 -0.16 10.85
N ALA A 16 4.90 0.67 11.07
CA ALA A 16 4.96 2.02 10.51
C ALA A 16 4.89 2.02 8.97
N VAL A 17 5.59 1.09 8.32
CA VAL A 17 5.54 0.92 6.86
C VAL A 17 4.15 0.51 6.39
N MET A 18 3.50 -0.46 7.07
CA MET A 18 2.15 -0.90 6.72
C MET A 18 1.12 0.22 6.87
N ARG A 19 1.19 0.99 7.96
CA ARG A 19 0.32 2.16 8.17
C ARG A 19 0.55 3.24 7.11
N ALA A 20 1.79 3.47 6.70
CA ALA A 20 2.11 4.41 5.63
C ALA A 20 1.55 3.95 4.28
N LEU A 21 1.72 2.68 3.93
CA LEU A 21 1.17 2.08 2.71
C LEU A 21 -0.36 2.18 2.69
N ALA A 22 -1.02 1.84 3.80
CA ALA A 22 -2.47 1.93 3.90
C ALA A 22 -2.97 3.38 3.75
N SER A 23 -2.27 4.34 4.35
CA SER A 23 -2.62 5.77 4.20
C SER A 23 -2.49 6.24 2.76
N MET A 24 -1.44 5.81 2.04
CA MET A 24 -1.28 6.12 0.62
C MET A 24 -2.37 5.47 -0.23
N LEU A 25 -2.73 4.21 0.05
CA LEU A 25 -3.83 3.53 -0.64
C LEU A 25 -5.17 4.24 -0.42
N GLN A 26 -5.50 4.66 0.81
CA GLN A 26 -6.73 5.43 1.08
C GLN A 26 -6.76 6.75 0.31
N TYR A 27 -5.64 7.46 0.28
CA TYR A 27 -5.54 8.71 -0.48
C TYR A 27 -5.77 8.46 -1.97
N SER A 28 -5.04 7.51 -2.56
CA SER A 28 -5.18 7.16 -3.98
C SER A 28 -6.58 6.64 -4.32
N ALA A 29 -7.18 5.83 -3.45
CA ALA A 29 -8.58 5.39 -3.59
C ALA A 29 -9.54 6.58 -3.61
N GLY A 30 -9.33 7.57 -2.76
CA GLY A 30 -10.13 8.81 -2.75
C GLY A 30 -10.06 9.55 -4.08
N VAL A 31 -8.86 9.70 -4.65
CA VAL A 31 -8.66 10.36 -5.95
C VAL A 31 -9.25 9.51 -7.10
N ALA A 32 -8.94 8.22 -7.14
CA ALA A 32 -9.46 7.27 -8.13
C ALA A 32 -11.00 7.24 -8.14
N LYS A 33 -11.63 7.30 -6.96
CA LYS A 33 -13.08 7.36 -6.81
C LYS A 33 -13.68 8.62 -7.44
N LEU A 34 -13.03 9.77 -7.29
CA LEU A 34 -13.44 11.02 -7.95
C LEU A 34 -13.31 10.93 -9.47
N GLN A 35 -12.30 10.19 -9.96
CA GLN A 35 -12.05 9.94 -11.38
C GLN A 35 -12.88 8.79 -11.96
N GLN A 36 -13.70 8.12 -11.12
CA GLN A 36 -14.47 6.93 -11.47
C GLN A 36 -13.62 5.73 -11.92
N ASP A 37 -12.34 5.69 -11.54
CA ASP A 37 -11.44 4.57 -11.80
C ASP A 37 -11.81 3.37 -10.90
N PRO A 38 -12.23 2.21 -11.45
CA PRO A 38 -12.65 1.05 -10.67
C PRO A 38 -11.61 0.53 -9.67
N LEU A 39 -10.31 0.82 -9.86
CA LEU A 39 -9.24 0.46 -8.93
C LEU A 39 -9.45 1.05 -7.53
N TRP A 40 -10.27 2.11 -7.39
CA TRP A 40 -10.56 2.73 -6.08
C TRP A 40 -11.07 1.73 -5.05
N LYS A 41 -11.84 0.72 -5.46
CA LYS A 41 -12.41 -0.29 -4.55
C LYS A 41 -11.35 -1.21 -3.98
N GLU A 42 -10.46 -1.69 -4.84
CA GLU A 42 -9.38 -2.60 -4.45
C GLU A 42 -8.38 -1.89 -3.54
N MET A 43 -8.07 -0.62 -3.84
CA MET A 43 -7.22 0.21 -2.98
C MET A 43 -7.86 0.46 -1.60
N ASP A 44 -9.15 0.79 -1.54
CA ASP A 44 -9.85 1.08 -0.27
C ASP A 44 -9.97 -0.17 0.62
N VAL A 45 -10.30 -1.33 0.03
CA VAL A 45 -10.36 -2.61 0.76
C VAL A 45 -9.00 -2.98 1.33
N LEU A 46 -7.95 -2.96 0.51
CA LEU A 46 -6.61 -3.33 0.97
C LEU A 46 -6.09 -2.35 2.04
N ALA A 47 -6.42 -1.07 1.92
CA ALA A 47 -6.05 -0.10 2.93
C ALA A 47 -6.73 -0.36 4.28
N ALA A 48 -8.03 -0.69 4.25
CA ALA A 48 -8.77 -1.05 5.46
C ALA A 48 -8.20 -2.32 6.10
N GLU A 49 -7.88 -3.35 5.31
CA GLU A 49 -7.28 -4.59 5.78
C GLU A 49 -5.90 -4.38 6.41
N LEU A 50 -5.06 -3.56 5.77
CA LEU A 50 -3.74 -3.21 6.31
C LEU A 50 -3.84 -2.40 7.60
N LEU A 51 -4.78 -1.45 7.72
CA LEU A 51 -4.97 -0.68 8.95
C LEU A 51 -5.49 -1.52 10.10
N GLN A 52 -6.46 -2.39 9.83
CA GLN A 52 -7.07 -3.25 10.86
C GLN A 52 -6.09 -4.28 11.39
N ASN A 53 -5.21 -4.79 10.52
CA ASN A 53 -4.32 -5.90 10.86
C ASN A 53 -2.84 -5.47 11.01
N ALA A 54 -2.51 -4.17 10.93
CA ALA A 54 -1.13 -3.69 10.91
C ALA A 54 -0.25 -4.26 12.05
N ASP A 55 -0.78 -4.33 13.27
CA ASP A 55 -0.06 -4.87 14.43
C ASP A 55 0.15 -6.38 14.31
N ALA A 56 -0.91 -7.14 14.00
CA ALA A 56 -0.85 -8.59 13.81
C ALA A 56 0.12 -8.98 12.68
N ILE A 57 0.05 -8.27 11.55
CA ILE A 57 0.91 -8.48 10.38
C ILE A 57 2.35 -8.02 10.67
N ALA A 58 2.55 -6.98 11.48
CA ALA A 58 3.90 -6.52 11.85
C ALA A 58 4.60 -7.48 12.82
N GLN A 59 3.85 -8.18 13.67
CA GLN A 59 4.39 -9.16 14.61
C GLN A 59 4.77 -10.47 13.92
N GLU A 60 3.98 -10.91 12.94
CA GLU A 60 4.29 -12.09 12.15
C GLU A 60 5.17 -11.73 10.94
N ILE A 61 6.40 -12.26 10.89
CA ILE A 61 7.18 -12.30 9.63
C ILE A 61 6.57 -13.42 8.76
N SER A 62 5.31 -13.27 8.39
CA SER A 62 4.57 -14.25 7.60
C SER A 62 4.54 -13.86 6.14
N GLU A 63 4.40 -14.86 5.28
CA GLU A 63 4.18 -14.70 3.85
C GLU A 63 2.96 -13.79 3.55
N THR A 64 1.99 -13.77 4.47
CA THR A 64 0.82 -12.88 4.44
C THR A 64 1.22 -11.40 4.48
N ALA A 65 2.17 -11.05 5.35
CA ALA A 65 2.68 -9.68 5.47
C ALA A 65 3.37 -9.20 4.19
N GLU A 66 4.17 -10.08 3.60
CA GLU A 66 4.88 -9.80 2.36
C GLU A 66 3.92 -9.69 1.18
N THR A 67 2.90 -10.56 1.15
CA THR A 67 1.86 -10.55 0.13
C THR A 67 1.05 -9.25 0.18
N ALA A 68 0.60 -8.84 1.37
CA ALA A 68 -0.19 -7.62 1.54
C ALA A 68 0.60 -6.37 1.12
N ILE A 69 1.89 -6.30 1.46
CA ILE A 69 2.77 -5.20 1.04
C ILE A 69 3.03 -5.23 -0.47
N GLY A 70 3.25 -6.41 -1.04
CA GLY A 70 3.41 -6.57 -2.49
C GLY A 70 2.17 -6.14 -3.27
N GLN A 71 0.98 -6.49 -2.78
CA GLN A 71 -0.30 -6.05 -3.36
C GLN A 71 -0.49 -4.55 -3.26
N ALA A 72 -0.13 -3.94 -2.12
CA ALA A 72 -0.22 -2.50 -1.93
C ALA A 72 0.66 -1.73 -2.92
N ILE A 73 1.92 -2.15 -3.06
CA ILE A 73 2.87 -1.55 -4.01
C ILE A 73 2.34 -1.71 -5.44
N ARG A 74 1.86 -2.90 -5.80
CA ARG A 74 1.30 -3.16 -7.13
C ARG A 74 0.13 -2.23 -7.46
N LEU A 75 -0.85 -2.12 -6.56
CA LEU A 75 -2.03 -1.27 -6.79
C LEU A 75 -1.67 0.20 -6.91
N LEU A 76 -0.74 0.69 -6.07
CA LEU A 76 -0.23 2.06 -6.17
C LEU A 76 0.48 2.30 -7.51
N SER A 77 1.35 1.38 -7.94
CA SER A 77 2.03 1.47 -9.23
C SER A 77 1.05 1.40 -10.42
N GLU A 78 0.04 0.54 -10.37
CA GLU A 78 -0.98 0.40 -11.42
C GLU A 78 -1.83 1.67 -11.53
N TYR A 79 -2.18 2.26 -10.39
CA TYR A 79 -2.84 3.56 -10.35
C TYR A 79 -1.96 4.69 -10.90
N GLU A 80 -0.68 4.76 -10.52
CA GLU A 80 0.26 5.75 -11.05
C GLU A 80 0.52 5.60 -12.56
N ILE A 81 0.55 4.38 -13.09
CA ILE A 81 0.73 4.12 -14.54
C ILE A 81 -0.52 4.51 -15.33
N SER A 82 -1.71 4.24 -14.80
CA SER A 82 -2.99 4.59 -15.44
C SER A 82 -3.32 6.08 -15.32
N HIS A 83 -2.85 6.71 -14.25
CA HIS A 83 -3.00 8.13 -13.96
C HIS A 83 -1.62 8.75 -13.77
N PRO A 84 -0.77 8.75 -14.82
CA PRO A 84 0.54 9.36 -14.74
C PRO A 84 0.30 10.82 -14.40
N SER A 85 0.70 11.19 -13.18
CA SER A 85 0.49 12.53 -12.63
C SER A 85 0.96 13.52 -13.68
N THR A 86 0.01 14.13 -14.38
CA THR A 86 0.34 15.11 -15.40
C THR A 86 0.89 16.31 -14.63
N ASN A 87 2.16 16.62 -14.87
CA ASN A 87 2.95 17.75 -14.37
C ASN A 87 3.78 17.57 -13.08
N PHE A 88 5.03 17.12 -13.27
CA PHE A 88 6.18 17.93 -12.82
C PHE A 88 6.50 19.05 -13.85
N SER A 89 5.49 19.81 -14.24
CA SER A 89 5.64 21.06 -14.98
C SER A 89 4.86 22.13 -14.24
N TYR A 90 5.45 22.57 -13.13
CA TYR A 90 5.33 23.96 -12.72
C TYR A 90 6.74 24.55 -12.73
N HIS A 91 6.82 25.68 -13.43
CA HIS A 91 7.95 26.58 -13.69
C HIS A 91 8.98 26.74 -12.57
#